data_AF-A0A537JGZ9-F1
#
_entry.id   AF-A0A537JGZ9-F1
#
_cell.length_a   1.000
_cell.length_b   1.000
_cell.length_c   1.000
_cell.angle_alpha   90.00
_cell.angle_beta   90.00
_cell.angle_gamma   90.00
#
_symmetry.space_group_name_H-M   'P 1'
#
loop_
_entity.id
_entity.type
_entity.pdbx_description
1 polymer ?
#
loop_
_entity_poly.entity_id
_entity_poly.type
_entity_poly.pdbx_seq_one_letter_code
_entity_poly.pdbx_strand_id
1 'polypeptide(L)'
;WHHALRFPGVEALNGKHERRFGRPADVIVGPAYACVQITANAIERAGKLDPGAIRDAMATTSLQTVIGPVRFRPDGTGIVPTVFVQWQAGKQELVWPKDLGAGRVVYPAPRWRDR
;
A
#
# COMPACT_ATOMS: atom_id res chain seq x y z
N TRP A 1 -0.57 -5.23 -5.27
CA TRP A 1 0.02 -4.99 -3.95
C TRP A 1 0.67 -6.29 -3.53
N HIS A 2 1.86 -6.25 -2.92
CA HIS A 2 2.62 -7.47 -2.73
C HIS A 2 1.84 -8.50 -1.89
N HIS A 3 1.63 -9.70 -2.44
CA HIS A 3 0.74 -10.72 -1.87
C HIS A 3 1.22 -11.29 -0.53
N ALA A 4 2.54 -11.21 -0.24
CA ALA A 4 3.09 -11.61 1.06
C ALA A 4 2.67 -10.69 2.23
N LEU A 5 2.16 -9.49 1.95
CA LEU A 5 1.72 -8.57 3.00
C LEU A 5 0.40 -9.04 3.62
N ARG A 6 0.35 -9.08 4.95
CA ARG A 6 -0.77 -9.67 5.71
C ARG A 6 -1.74 -8.64 6.29
N PHE A 7 -1.76 -7.42 5.75
CA PHE A 7 -2.70 -6.41 6.19
C PHE A 7 -4.14 -6.76 5.78
N PRO A 8 -5.15 -6.31 6.54
CA PRO A 8 -6.55 -6.52 6.17
C PRO A 8 -6.86 -6.03 4.75
N GLY A 9 -7.56 -6.84 3.96
CA GLY A 9 -8.01 -6.49 2.62
C GLY A 9 -6.99 -6.68 1.49
N VAL A 10 -5.74 -7.06 1.78
CA VAL A 10 -4.71 -7.32 0.74
C VAL A 10 -5.13 -8.44 -0.22
N GLU A 11 -5.59 -9.56 0.32
CA GLU A 11 -6.06 -10.70 -0.49
C GLU A 11 -7.25 -10.31 -1.35
N ALA A 12 -8.25 -9.63 -0.76
CA ALA A 12 -9.43 -9.17 -1.48
C ALA A 12 -9.09 -8.16 -2.59
N LEU A 13 -8.16 -7.23 -2.34
CA LEU A 13 -7.67 -6.27 -3.33
C LEU A 13 -6.98 -6.98 -4.50
N ASN A 14 -6.06 -7.90 -4.20
CA ASN A 14 -5.33 -8.65 -5.21
C ASN A 14 -6.28 -9.50 -6.05
N GLY A 15 -7.21 -10.24 -5.43
CA GLY A 15 -8.19 -11.04 -6.15
C GLY A 15 -9.13 -10.19 -7.01
N LYS A 16 -9.55 -9.01 -6.56
CA LYS A 16 -10.34 -8.08 -7.38
C LYS A 16 -9.54 -7.54 -8.56
N HIS A 17 -8.29 -7.16 -8.34
CA HIS A 17 -7.41 -6.64 -9.38
C HIS A 17 -7.15 -7.70 -10.46
N GLU A 18 -6.81 -8.92 -10.06
CA GLU A 18 -6.55 -10.01 -11.00
C GLU A 18 -7.79 -10.37 -11.82
N ARG A 19 -8.97 -10.48 -11.19
CA ARG A 19 -10.23 -10.68 -11.92
C ARG A 19 -10.54 -9.56 -12.91
N ARG A 20 -10.20 -8.31 -12.58
CA ARG A 20 -10.50 -7.14 -13.41
C ARG A 20 -9.53 -6.97 -14.57
N PHE A 21 -8.25 -7.24 -14.35
CA PHE A 21 -7.17 -6.85 -15.27
C PHE A 21 -6.37 -8.05 -15.82
N GLY A 22 -6.64 -9.27 -15.38
CA GLY A 22 -5.94 -10.47 -15.84
C GLY A 22 -4.46 -10.52 -15.45
N ARG A 23 -4.04 -9.74 -14.45
CA ARG A 23 -2.65 -9.71 -13.96
C ARG A 23 -2.57 -9.46 -12.45
N PRO A 24 -1.50 -9.93 -11.79
CA PRO A 24 -1.22 -9.56 -10.41
C PRO A 24 -1.12 -8.04 -10.23
N ALA A 25 -1.57 -7.57 -9.08
CA ALA A 25 -1.47 -6.17 -8.74
C ALA A 25 -0.02 -5.80 -8.42
N ASP A 26 0.51 -4.76 -9.06
CA ASP A 26 1.83 -4.22 -8.76
C ASP A 26 1.86 -3.50 -7.39
N VAL A 27 3.06 -3.07 -6.98
CA VAL A 27 3.28 -2.47 -5.66
C VAL A 27 2.57 -1.13 -5.46
N ILE A 28 2.22 -0.40 -6.52
CA ILE A 28 1.59 0.92 -6.40
C ILE A 28 0.07 0.81 -6.25
N VAL A 29 -0.53 -0.32 -6.65
CA VAL A 29 -1.97 -0.57 -6.48
C VAL A 29 -2.42 -0.44 -5.01
N GLY A 30 -1.59 -0.89 -4.06
CA GLY A 30 -1.90 -0.80 -2.63
C GLY A 30 -2.05 0.66 -2.16
N PRO A 31 -0.98 1.49 -2.29
CA PRO A 31 -1.03 2.91 -1.92
C PRO A 31 -2.15 3.68 -2.63
N ALA A 32 -2.36 3.44 -3.93
CA ALA A 32 -3.44 4.09 -4.67
C ALA A 32 -4.82 3.77 -4.09
N TYR A 33 -5.06 2.49 -3.73
CA TYR A 33 -6.30 2.08 -3.09
C TYR A 33 -6.44 2.69 -1.68
N ALA A 34 -5.36 2.73 -0.91
CA ALA A 34 -5.36 3.32 0.42
C ALA A 34 -5.70 4.83 0.40
N CYS A 35 -5.24 5.59 -0.60
CA CYS A 35 -5.64 7.00 -0.77
C CYS A 35 -7.16 7.16 -0.88
N VAL A 36 -7.83 6.25 -1.59
CA VAL A 36 -9.30 6.24 -1.71
C VAL A 36 -9.95 5.86 -0.37
N GLN A 37 -9.42 4.86 0.34
CA GLN A 37 -9.92 4.49 1.67
C GLN A 37 -9.86 5.65 2.66
N ILE A 38 -8.73 6.37 2.69
CA ILE A 38 -8.52 7.55 3.55
C ILE A 38 -9.49 8.66 3.17
N THR A 39 -9.62 8.95 1.87
CA THR A 39 -10.51 10.01 1.40
C THR A 39 -11.97 9.70 1.71
N ALA A 40 -12.42 8.47 1.47
CA ALA A 40 -13.79 8.05 1.79
C ALA A 40 -14.06 8.17 3.30
N ASN A 41 -13.15 7.65 4.14
CA ASN A 41 -13.29 7.76 5.60
C ASN A 41 -13.31 9.22 6.08
N ALA A 42 -12.49 10.09 5.50
CA ALA A 42 -12.46 11.51 5.84
C ALA A 42 -13.77 12.22 5.44
N ILE A 43 -14.34 11.90 4.28
CA ILE A 43 -15.64 12.43 3.83
C ILE A 43 -16.74 12.01 4.81
N GLU A 44 -16.79 10.73 5.18
CA GLU A 44 -17.78 10.21 6.14
C GLU A 44 -17.67 10.93 7.50
N ARG A 45 -16.45 11.09 8.01
CA ARG A 45 -16.18 11.77 9.29
C ARG A 45 -16.47 13.27 9.26
N ALA A 46 -16.27 13.93 8.12
CA ALA A 46 -16.58 15.34 7.95
C ALA A 46 -18.09 15.61 7.99
N GLY A 47 -18.93 14.63 7.61
CA GLY A 47 -20.39 14.73 7.62
C GLY A 47 -20.98 15.70 6.60
N LYS A 48 -20.14 16.34 5.77
CA LYS A 48 -20.52 17.27 4.71
C LYS A 48 -19.49 17.28 3.60
N LEU A 49 -19.93 17.64 2.39
CA LEU A 49 -19.06 17.79 1.21
C LEU A 49 -18.43 19.18 1.16
N ASP A 50 -17.69 19.53 2.21
CA ASP A 50 -16.95 20.78 2.31
C ASP A 50 -15.44 20.49 2.26
N PRO A 51 -14.67 21.07 1.30
CA PRO A 51 -13.24 20.77 1.15
C PRO A 51 -12.42 21.05 2.41
N GLY A 52 -12.76 22.12 3.14
CA GLY A 52 -12.08 22.48 4.40
C GLY A 52 -12.25 21.40 5.46
N ALA A 53 -13.50 21.02 5.73
CA ALA A 53 -13.84 19.98 6.70
C ALA A 53 -13.29 18.60 6.33
N ILE A 54 -13.30 18.21 5.05
CA ILE A 54 -12.71 16.94 4.60
C ILE A 54 -11.21 16.92 4.85
N ARG A 55 -10.52 18.03 4.54
CA ARG A 55 -9.07 18.16 4.79
C ARG A 55 -8.76 18.10 6.28
N ASP A 56 -9.55 18.75 7.13
CA ASP A 56 -9.40 18.68 8.60
C ASP A 56 -9.62 17.26 9.14
N ALA A 57 -10.65 16.55 8.64
CA ALA A 57 -10.89 15.15 8.99
C ALA A 57 -9.75 14.23 8.51
N MET A 58 -9.22 14.49 7.32
CA MET A 58 -8.09 13.74 6.75
C MET A 58 -6.81 13.95 7.57
N ALA A 59 -6.52 15.17 8.00
CA ALA A 59 -5.34 15.49 8.81
C ALA A 59 -5.30 14.74 10.15
N THR A 60 -6.47 14.38 10.69
CA THR A 60 -6.62 13.62 11.95
C THR A 60 -6.80 12.11 11.73
N THR A 61 -6.52 11.61 10.52
CA THR A 61 -6.66 10.18 10.20
C THR A 61 -5.69 9.31 10.99
N SER A 62 -6.23 8.25 11.57
CA SER A 62 -5.51 7.08 12.08
C SER A 62 -6.30 5.85 11.67
N LEU A 63 -5.97 5.29 10.49
CA LEU A 63 -6.81 4.30 9.81
C LEU A 63 -6.01 3.07 9.44
N GLN A 64 -6.60 1.89 9.66
CA GLN A 64 -6.09 0.65 9.07
C GLN A 64 -6.56 0.54 7.62
N THR A 65 -5.60 0.43 6.71
CA THR A 65 -5.83 0.34 5.26
C THR A 65 -5.21 -0.94 4.69
N VAL A 66 -5.35 -1.15 3.38
CA VAL A 66 -4.68 -2.27 2.68
C VAL A 66 -3.14 -2.19 2.73
N ILE A 67 -2.58 -1.00 2.97
CA ILE A 67 -1.14 -0.82 3.15
C ILE A 67 -0.70 -0.87 4.62
N GLY A 68 -1.63 -1.15 5.53
CA GLY A 68 -1.42 -1.12 6.98
C GLY A 68 -1.87 0.19 7.61
N PRO A 69 -1.37 0.52 8.81
CA PRO A 69 -1.80 1.70 9.55
C PRO A 69 -1.26 2.97 8.90
N VAL A 70 -2.16 3.92 8.65
CA VAL A 70 -1.83 5.24 8.09
C VAL A 70 -2.20 6.32 9.09
N ARG A 71 -1.25 7.23 9.33
CA ARG A 71 -1.45 8.49 10.05
C ARG A 71 -0.66 9.61 9.39
N PHE A 72 -0.98 10.86 9.72
CA PHE A 72 -0.27 12.03 9.20
C PHE A 72 0.41 12.81 10.33
N ARG A 73 1.59 13.37 10.04
CA ARG A 73 2.24 14.37 10.88
C ARG A 73 1.56 15.74 10.73
N PRO A 74 1.81 16.69 11.65
CA PRO A 74 1.26 18.06 11.54
C PRO A 74 1.64 18.79 10.24
N ASP A 75 2.78 18.44 9.63
CA ASP A 75 3.25 18.97 8.35
C ASP A 75 2.62 18.27 7.13
N GLY A 76 1.69 17.33 7.34
CA GLY A 76 1.06 16.54 6.29
C GLY A 76 1.86 15.31 5.85
N THR A 77 3.06 15.07 6.40
CA THR A 77 3.85 13.89 6.03
C THR A 77 3.15 12.61 6.48
N GLY A 78 2.84 11.73 5.53
CA GLY A 78 2.29 10.42 5.80
C GLY A 78 3.28 9.53 6.55
N ILE A 79 2.80 8.88 7.61
CA ILE A 79 3.51 7.79 8.29
C ILE A 79 2.82 6.51 7.85
N VAL A 80 3.49 5.79 6.96
CA VAL A 80 3.00 4.56 6.32
C VAL A 80 4.10 3.50 6.33
N PRO A 81 3.76 2.21 6.30
CA PRO A 81 4.75 1.16 6.09
C PRO A 81 5.43 1.31 4.73
N THR A 82 6.76 1.26 4.71
CA THR A 82 7.55 1.27 3.47
C THR A 82 7.83 -0.14 3.01
N VAL A 83 7.51 -0.42 1.76
CA VAL A 83 7.68 -1.74 1.14
C VAL A 83 8.65 -1.65 -0.02
N PHE A 84 9.64 -2.55 -0.07
CA PHE A 84 10.51 -2.72 -1.21
C PHE A 84 10.35 -4.12 -1.80
N VAL A 85 10.33 -4.18 -3.13
CA VAL A 85 10.31 -5.43 -3.89
C VAL A 85 11.51 -5.50 -4.81
N GLN A 86 11.93 -6.72 -5.12
CA GLN A 86 13.00 -6.99 -6.07
C GLN A 86 12.55 -8.09 -7.04
N TRP A 87 12.87 -7.94 -8.33
CA TRP A 87 12.75 -9.05 -9.28
C TRP A 87 13.84 -10.08 -8.99
N GLN A 88 13.42 -11.30 -8.65
CA GLN A 88 14.28 -12.45 -8.39
C GLN A 88 13.67 -13.70 -9.04
N ALA A 89 14.44 -14.42 -9.84
CA ALA A 89 14.01 -15.59 -10.60
C ALA A 89 12.68 -15.38 -11.35
N GLY A 90 12.50 -14.21 -11.97
CA GLY A 90 11.30 -13.86 -12.74
C GLY A 90 10.06 -13.51 -11.91
N LYS A 91 10.19 -13.34 -10.59
CA LYS A 91 9.09 -12.97 -9.68
C LYS A 91 9.42 -11.70 -8.90
N GLN A 92 8.41 -10.91 -8.55
CA GLN A 92 8.58 -9.81 -7.61
C GLN A 92 8.53 -10.37 -6.20
N GLU A 93 9.67 -10.35 -5.51
CA GLU A 93 9.82 -10.78 -4.12
C GLU A 93 9.83 -9.57 -3.19
N LEU A 94 9.16 -9.68 -2.04
CA LEU A 94 9.22 -8.71 -0.96
C LEU A 94 10.60 -8.79 -0.31
N VAL A 95 11.34 -7.68 -0.28
CA VAL A 95 12.69 -7.64 0.32
C VAL A 95 12.80 -6.68 1.50
N TRP A 96 11.74 -5.90 1.76
CA TRP A 96 11.58 -5.11 2.98
C TRP A 96 10.11 -4.77 3.20
N PRO A 97 9.62 -4.70 4.46
CA PRO A 97 10.38 -4.79 5.71
C PRO A 97 10.48 -6.22 6.27
N LYS A 98 11.55 -6.49 7.03
CA LYS A 98 11.89 -7.84 7.51
C LYS A 98 10.82 -8.45 8.42
N ASP A 99 10.19 -7.62 9.23
CA ASP A 99 9.10 -7.97 10.15
C ASP A 99 7.79 -8.33 9.42
N LEU A 100 7.67 -8.01 8.13
CA LEU A 100 6.54 -8.39 7.29
C LEU A 100 6.85 -9.59 6.38
N GLY A 101 7.83 -10.41 6.76
CA GLY A 101 8.16 -11.65 6.05
C GLY A 101 8.96 -11.43 4.76
N ALA A 102 9.67 -10.31 4.66
CA ALA A 102 10.54 -10.05 3.53
C ALA A 102 11.67 -11.09 3.40
N GLY A 103 11.90 -11.55 2.18
CA GLY A 103 13.05 -12.34 1.80
C GLY A 103 14.35 -11.52 1.76
N ARG A 104 15.43 -12.18 1.36
CA ARG A 104 16.76 -11.55 1.27
C ARG A 104 16.86 -10.69 0.00
N VAL A 105 17.43 -9.49 0.14
CA VAL A 105 17.90 -8.69 -1.01
C VAL A 105 19.05 -9.42 -1.69
N VAL A 106 18.96 -9.60 -3.01
CA VAL A 106 20.06 -10.14 -3.83
C VAL A 106 20.96 -8.99 -4.27
N TYR A 107 22.23 -9.05 -3.87
CA TYR A 107 23.28 -8.08 -4.24
C TYR A 107 24.63 -8.80 -4.47
N PRO A 108 25.40 -8.46 -5.53
CA PRO A 108 25.05 -7.51 -6.60
C PRO A 108 23.84 -7.99 -7.41
N ALA A 109 23.11 -7.06 -8.02
CA ALA A 109 21.94 -7.41 -8.81
C ALA A 109 22.36 -8.32 -9.98
N PRO A 110 21.68 -9.46 -10.22
CA PRO A 110 21.95 -10.31 -11.37
C PRO A 110 21.83 -9.55 -12.69
N ARG A 111 22.40 -10.09 -13.77
CA ARG A 111 22.20 -9.51 -15.11
C ARG A 111 20.71 -9.55 -15.44
N TRP A 112 20.23 -8.65 -16.29
CA TRP A 112 18.79 -8.54 -16.60
C TRP A 112 18.14 -9.88 -17.02
N ARG A 113 18.88 -10.72 -17.77
CA ARG A 113 18.42 -12.05 -18.22
C ARG A 113 18.36 -13.10 -17.10
N ASP A 114 19.01 -12.84 -15.97
CA ASP A 114 19.15 -13.74 -14.83
C ASP A 114 18.32 -13.26 -13.61
N ARG A 115 17.45 -12.25 -13.79
CA ARG A 115 16.58 -11.66 -12.75
C ARG A 115 15.20 -12.30 -12.72
#